data_AF-A0A0N1EL36-F1
#
_entry.id   AF-A0A0N1EL36-F1
#
_cell.length_a   1.000
_cell.length_b   1.000
_cell.length_c   1.000
_cell.angle_alpha   90.00
_cell.angle_beta   90.00
_cell.angle_gamma   90.00
#
_symmetry.space_group_name_H-M   'P 1'
#
loop_
_entity.id
_entity.type
_entity.pdbx_description
1 polymer ?
#
loop_
_entity_poly.entity_id
_entity_poly.type
_entity_poly.pdbx_seq_one_letter_code
_entity_poly.pdbx_strand_id
1 'polypeptide(L)'
;MSSITIKQTITQYHAFMDYRYQAYKNELAQLLVQLKNFGLLFFVVLGSAMLGMILLLFLGLGKIIDSADAPQHGAQMAWLYLLLQSVMLSAMKSAIKNSQQRLFQRTIVKPGWLKLMDIKLLLLSNGWLVASAVIAFDLTLTQWLKAPHFILFMSLQFGLGILCLYNSRALTIGFLLSAILVCVPVEIQPLIYHLGFVLLFTLSLFIPQVALGARLSVSSLLSFWVMFFVNHTWVLVWRCALLLCVFMSSSTLLHERPDLAEIFTILALAFIVLFTSSLQFDCGKLHEKYQLFFKANNQARRFFISQFVPGMIFFSIALAGFMALSKQENYVLLIMSLIWCGLQLFAAKKKPAHYALVWICVTALLLAF
;
A
#
# COMPACT_ATOMS: atom_id res chain seq x y z
N MET A 1 -14.71 42.63 10.98
CA MET A 1 -13.55 42.57 10.06
C MET A 1 -13.78 43.57 8.94
N SER A 2 -12.82 44.45 8.63
CA SER A 2 -12.99 45.42 7.53
C SER A 2 -12.89 44.71 6.17
N SER A 3 -13.56 45.25 5.15
CA SER A 3 -13.53 44.75 3.76
C SER A 3 -12.10 44.56 3.23
N ILE A 4 -11.18 45.44 3.62
CA ILE A 4 -9.76 45.41 3.24
C ILE A 4 -9.05 44.18 3.81
N THR A 5 -9.28 43.85 5.09
CA THR A 5 -8.68 42.68 5.73
C THR A 5 -9.19 41.37 5.12
N ILE A 6 -10.46 41.32 4.73
CA ILE A 6 -11.06 40.15 4.05
C ILE A 6 -10.40 39.96 2.68
N LYS A 7 -10.27 41.03 1.88
CA LYS A 7 -9.64 40.97 0.55
C LYS A 7 -8.18 40.49 0.62
N GLN A 8 -7.38 41.02 1.56
CA GLN A 8 -6.00 40.59 1.77
C GLN A 8 -5.89 39.11 2.18
N THR A 9 -6.78 38.67 3.07
CA THR A 9 -6.83 37.27 3.53
C THR A 9 -7.14 36.32 2.37
N ILE A 10 -8.08 36.69 1.50
CA ILE A 10 -8.44 35.92 0.30
C ILE A 10 -7.27 35.86 -0.68
N THR A 11 -6.60 36.99 -0.96
CA THR A 11 -5.43 37.01 -1.86
C THR A 11 -4.28 36.15 -1.32
N GLN A 12 -4.00 36.22 -0.02
CA GLN A 12 -2.99 35.37 0.61
C GLN A 12 -3.33 33.89 0.50
N TYR A 13 -4.60 33.54 0.70
CA TYR A 13 -5.07 32.17 0.51
C TYR A 13 -4.88 31.71 -0.93
N HIS A 14 -5.29 32.50 -1.93
CA HIS A 14 -5.08 32.16 -3.35
C HIS A 14 -3.60 31.97 -3.71
N ALA A 15 -2.72 32.87 -3.29
CA ALA A 15 -1.27 32.70 -3.53
C ALA A 15 -0.74 31.40 -2.90
N PHE A 16 -1.22 31.05 -1.70
CA PHE A 16 -0.91 29.78 -1.05
C PHE A 16 -1.47 28.57 -1.82
N MET A 17 -2.69 28.65 -2.35
CA MET A 17 -3.29 27.61 -3.21
C MET A 17 -2.40 27.31 -4.41
N ASP A 18 -1.99 28.35 -5.13
CA ASP A 18 -1.21 28.25 -6.36
C ASP A 18 0.15 27.62 -6.09
N TYR A 19 0.83 28.10 -5.03
CA TYR A 19 2.07 27.48 -4.54
C TYR A 19 1.87 25.98 -4.23
N ARG A 20 0.80 25.61 -3.51
CA ARG A 20 0.55 24.20 -3.13
C ARG A 20 0.27 23.34 -4.35
N TYR A 21 -0.49 23.86 -5.31
CA TYR A 21 -0.81 23.15 -6.54
C TYR A 21 0.43 22.95 -7.43
N GLN A 22 1.27 23.97 -7.57
CA GLN A 22 2.54 23.86 -8.31
C GLN A 22 3.49 22.86 -7.67
N ALA A 23 3.67 22.92 -6.34
CA ALA A 23 4.49 21.95 -5.62
C ALA A 23 3.97 20.51 -5.79
N TYR A 24 2.65 20.33 -5.70
CA TYR A 24 2.01 19.04 -5.96
C TYR A 24 2.26 18.55 -7.40
N LYS A 25 2.08 19.41 -8.40
CA LYS A 25 2.30 19.06 -9.81
C LYS A 25 3.75 18.64 -10.08
N ASN A 26 4.73 19.34 -9.50
CA ASN A 26 6.14 19.02 -9.68
C ASN A 26 6.51 17.66 -9.06
N GLU A 27 6.07 17.40 -7.83
CA GLU A 27 6.26 16.10 -7.18
C GLU A 27 5.53 14.98 -7.92
N LEU A 28 4.29 15.22 -8.38
CA LEU A 28 3.53 14.27 -9.17
C LEU A 28 4.23 13.94 -10.50
N ALA A 29 4.81 14.94 -11.17
CA ALA A 29 5.56 14.72 -12.40
C ALA A 29 6.78 13.81 -12.15
N GLN A 30 7.49 13.99 -11.04
CA GLN A 30 8.61 13.12 -10.68
C GLN A 30 8.14 11.67 -10.39
N LEU A 31 7.04 11.51 -9.64
CA LEU A 31 6.43 10.21 -9.40
C LEU A 31 5.97 9.54 -10.70
N LEU A 32 5.39 10.30 -11.63
CA LEU A 32 4.95 9.80 -12.94
C LEU A 32 6.13 9.41 -13.82
N VAL A 33 7.26 10.12 -13.76
CA VAL A 33 8.48 9.70 -14.49
C VAL A 33 9.02 8.38 -13.93
N GLN A 34 9.04 8.21 -12.61
CA GLN A 34 9.42 6.94 -11.98
C GLN A 34 8.45 5.83 -12.37
N LEU A 35 7.14 6.09 -12.33
CA LEU A 35 6.10 5.16 -12.73
C LEU A 35 6.18 4.85 -14.22
N LYS A 36 6.53 5.80 -15.09
CA LYS A 36 6.70 5.56 -16.53
C LYS A 36 7.87 4.62 -16.78
N ASN A 37 9.01 4.87 -16.17
CA ASN A 37 10.19 4.03 -16.35
C ASN A 37 9.95 2.61 -15.83
N PHE A 38 9.24 2.46 -14.71
CA PHE A 38 8.89 1.17 -14.14
C PHE A 38 7.72 0.49 -14.88
N GLY A 39 6.70 1.26 -15.24
CA GLY A 39 5.48 0.83 -15.90
C GLY A 39 5.71 0.39 -17.34
N LEU A 40 6.64 1.02 -18.06
CA LEU A 40 7.04 0.58 -19.39
C LEU A 40 7.71 -0.79 -19.35
N LEU A 41 8.53 -1.03 -18.32
CA LEU A 41 9.13 -2.35 -18.09
C LEU A 41 8.07 -3.41 -17.72
N PHE A 42 7.08 -3.03 -16.91
CA PHE A 42 5.93 -3.89 -16.61
C PHE A 42 5.08 -4.20 -17.85
N PHE A 43 4.83 -3.20 -18.69
CA PHE A 43 4.06 -3.37 -19.93
C PHE A 43 4.79 -4.29 -20.92
N VAL A 44 6.11 -4.23 -20.98
CA VAL A 44 6.92 -5.16 -21.80
C VAL A 44 6.78 -6.61 -21.31
N VAL A 45 6.74 -6.83 -19.99
CA VAL A 45 6.68 -8.19 -19.41
C VAL A 45 5.25 -8.74 -19.36
N LEU A 46 4.26 -7.91 -19.02
CA LEU A 46 2.86 -8.33 -18.85
C LEU A 46 2.03 -8.16 -20.13
N GLY A 47 2.48 -7.38 -21.10
CA GLY A 47 1.84 -7.21 -22.41
C GLY A 47 0.33 -6.97 -22.33
N SER A 48 -0.43 -7.83 -23.01
CA SER A 48 -1.91 -7.79 -23.06
C SER A 48 -2.58 -8.05 -21.70
N ALA A 49 -1.90 -8.67 -20.74
CA ALA A 49 -2.46 -8.97 -19.42
C ALA A 49 -2.76 -7.71 -18.60
N MET A 50 -2.11 -6.58 -18.88
CA MET A 50 -2.41 -5.28 -18.25
C MET A 50 -3.86 -4.84 -18.48
N LEU A 51 -4.39 -5.04 -19.69
CA LEU A 51 -5.77 -4.66 -20.01
C LEU A 51 -6.77 -5.54 -19.25
N GLY A 52 -6.47 -6.83 -19.13
CA GLY A 52 -7.22 -7.78 -18.31
C GLY A 52 -7.21 -7.41 -16.82
N MET A 53 -6.07 -6.99 -16.28
CA MET A 53 -5.97 -6.52 -14.90
C MET A 53 -6.81 -5.26 -14.63
N ILE A 54 -6.86 -4.32 -15.58
CA ILE A 54 -7.72 -3.13 -15.49
C ILE A 54 -9.19 -3.54 -15.51
N LEU A 55 -9.58 -4.45 -16.40
CA LEU A 55 -10.95 -4.97 -16.47
C LEU A 55 -11.35 -5.68 -15.18
N LEU A 56 -10.47 -6.52 -14.61
CA LEU A 56 -10.68 -7.19 -13.32
C LEU A 56 -10.87 -6.18 -12.17
N LEU A 57 -10.21 -5.02 -12.24
CA LEU A 57 -10.34 -3.94 -11.27
C LEU A 57 -11.73 -3.25 -11.37
N PHE A 58 -12.28 -3.10 -12.58
CA PHE A 58 -13.66 -2.62 -12.72
C PHE A 58 -14.69 -3.69 -12.33
N LEU A 59 -14.43 -4.95 -12.68
CA LEU A 59 -15.31 -6.06 -12.32
C LEU A 59 -15.38 -6.27 -10.80
N GLY A 60 -14.26 -6.09 -10.09
CA GLY A 60 -14.23 -6.12 -8.63
C GLY A 60 -15.08 -5.01 -7.98
N LEU A 61 -15.12 -3.81 -8.55
CA LEU A 61 -16.05 -2.74 -8.11
C LEU A 61 -17.51 -3.14 -8.34
N GLY A 62 -17.81 -3.76 -9.48
CA GLY A 62 -19.16 -4.30 -9.77
C GLY A 62 -19.60 -5.35 -8.75
N LYS A 63 -18.70 -6.24 -8.33
CA LYS A 63 -18.97 -7.25 -7.28
C LYS A 63 -19.26 -6.65 -5.89
N ILE A 64 -18.79 -5.44 -5.61
CA ILE A 64 -19.17 -4.74 -4.37
C ILE A 64 -20.62 -4.27 -4.47
N ILE A 65 -21.05 -3.77 -5.63
CA ILE A 65 -22.41 -3.28 -5.88
C ILE A 65 -23.41 -4.45 -5.85
N ASP A 66 -23.13 -5.51 -6.61
CA ASP A 66 -23.97 -6.72 -6.71
C ASP A 66 -23.63 -7.78 -5.64
N SER A 67 -23.46 -7.35 -4.39
CA SER A 67 -23.06 -8.22 -3.28
C SER A 67 -24.24 -8.87 -2.53
N ALA A 68 -25.46 -8.75 -3.03
CA ALA A 68 -26.64 -9.30 -2.36
C ALA A 68 -26.60 -10.83 -2.23
N ASP A 69 -26.12 -11.52 -3.27
CA ASP A 69 -26.09 -12.99 -3.33
C ASP A 69 -24.86 -13.59 -2.62
N ALA A 70 -23.79 -12.81 -2.47
CA ALA A 70 -22.57 -13.22 -1.75
C ALA A 70 -22.00 -12.07 -0.90
N PRO A 71 -22.67 -11.71 0.22
CA PRO A 71 -22.31 -10.54 1.02
C PRO A 71 -20.87 -10.56 1.57
N GLN A 72 -20.41 -11.72 2.03
CA GLN A 72 -19.07 -11.89 2.57
C GLN A 72 -18.00 -11.65 1.49
N HIS A 73 -18.21 -12.16 0.28
CA HIS A 73 -17.27 -11.97 -0.82
C HIS A 73 -17.23 -10.51 -1.27
N GLY A 74 -18.38 -9.84 -1.33
CA GLY A 74 -18.45 -8.40 -1.57
C GLY A 74 -17.72 -7.57 -0.51
N ALA A 75 -17.85 -7.94 0.77
CA ALA A 75 -17.13 -7.31 1.87
C ALA A 75 -15.60 -7.54 1.81
N GLN A 76 -15.16 -8.75 1.43
CA GLN A 76 -13.75 -9.07 1.18
C GLN A 76 -13.17 -8.19 0.07
N MET A 77 -13.89 -8.04 -1.04
CA MET A 77 -13.49 -7.16 -2.14
C MET A 77 -13.45 -5.70 -1.68
N ALA A 78 -14.48 -5.20 -1.00
CA ALA A 78 -14.47 -3.84 -0.47
C ALA A 78 -13.27 -3.57 0.44
N TRP A 79 -12.95 -4.51 1.35
CA TRP A 79 -11.80 -4.41 2.24
C TRP A 79 -10.47 -4.36 1.47
N LEU A 80 -10.30 -5.22 0.47
CA LEU A 80 -9.11 -5.26 -0.38
C LEU A 80 -8.93 -3.94 -1.16
N TYR A 81 -10.01 -3.41 -1.72
CA TYR A 81 -10.01 -2.13 -2.45
C TYR A 81 -9.60 -0.97 -1.53
N LEU A 82 -10.18 -0.91 -0.33
CA LEU A 82 -9.84 0.11 0.67
C LEU A 82 -8.37 0.03 1.09
N LEU A 83 -7.84 -1.18 1.25
CA LEU A 83 -6.43 -1.43 1.58
C LEU A 83 -5.50 -0.98 0.45
N LEU A 84 -5.79 -1.40 -0.79
CA LEU A 84 -4.96 -1.07 -1.96
C LEU A 84 -4.99 0.43 -2.28
N GLN A 85 -6.16 1.07 -2.18
CA GLN A 85 -6.27 2.52 -2.26
C GLN A 85 -5.42 3.21 -1.18
N SER A 86 -5.44 2.71 0.06
CA SER A 86 -4.65 3.27 1.15
C SER A 86 -3.14 3.16 0.89
N VAL A 87 -2.69 2.06 0.31
CA VAL A 87 -1.30 1.89 -0.16
C VAL A 87 -0.95 2.92 -1.24
N MET A 88 -1.80 3.09 -2.24
CA MET A 88 -1.58 4.06 -3.33
C MET A 88 -1.51 5.50 -2.79
N LEU A 89 -2.46 5.88 -1.92
CA LEU A 89 -2.47 7.20 -1.30
C LEU A 89 -1.27 7.44 -0.37
N SER A 90 -0.75 6.39 0.27
CA SER A 90 0.49 6.52 1.04
C SER A 90 1.69 6.84 0.17
N ALA A 91 1.76 6.33 -1.06
CA ALA A 91 2.84 6.68 -1.99
C ALA A 91 2.73 8.16 -2.41
N MET A 92 1.50 8.66 -2.60
CA MET A 92 1.23 10.06 -2.94
C MET A 92 1.28 11.03 -1.75
N LYS A 93 1.36 10.53 -0.52
CA LYS A 93 1.28 11.34 0.72
C LYS A 93 2.33 12.45 0.77
N SER A 94 3.55 12.18 0.31
CA SER A 94 4.63 13.19 0.25
C SER A 94 4.26 14.34 -0.68
N ALA A 95 3.73 14.03 -1.87
CA ALA A 95 3.27 15.01 -2.85
C ALA A 95 2.06 15.80 -2.34
N ILE A 96 1.05 15.09 -1.80
CA ILE A 96 -0.17 15.70 -1.26
C ILE A 96 0.17 16.68 -0.15
N LYS A 97 1.03 16.32 0.82
CA LYS A 97 1.36 17.18 1.97
C LYS A 97 2.50 18.17 1.70
N ASN A 98 3.24 17.98 0.61
CA ASN A 98 4.56 18.57 0.38
C ASN A 98 5.41 18.48 1.67
N SER A 99 5.73 17.24 2.04
CA SER A 99 6.35 16.91 3.34
C SER A 99 7.70 17.60 3.55
N GLN A 100 8.47 17.84 2.49
CA GLN A 100 9.80 18.46 2.58
C GLN A 100 9.72 19.92 3.06
N GLN A 101 8.75 20.68 2.55
CA GLN A 101 8.58 22.10 2.88
C GLN A 101 7.52 22.33 3.97
N ARG A 102 7.13 21.27 4.70
CA ARG A 102 5.99 21.33 5.62
C ARG A 102 6.22 22.24 6.82
N LEU A 103 7.47 22.33 7.30
CA LEU A 103 7.83 23.25 8.39
C LEU A 103 7.69 24.70 7.95
N PHE A 104 8.17 25.03 6.75
CA PHE A 104 8.02 26.35 6.14
C PHE A 104 6.54 26.72 5.91
N GLN A 105 5.71 25.79 5.45
CA GLN A 105 4.28 26.06 5.29
C GLN A 105 3.58 26.42 6.61
N ARG A 106 4.01 25.85 7.73
CA ARG A 106 3.45 26.15 9.05
C ARG A 106 3.77 27.57 9.54
N THR A 107 4.81 28.22 9.00
CA THR A 107 5.15 29.59 9.39
C THR A 107 4.36 30.64 8.59
N ILE A 108 3.82 30.28 7.42
CA ILE A 108 3.19 31.23 6.48
C ILE A 108 1.67 31.24 6.62
N VAL A 109 1.05 30.11 6.95
CA VAL A 109 -0.42 29.96 6.93
C VAL A 109 -0.98 29.26 8.16
N LYS A 110 -2.26 29.54 8.44
CA LYS A 110 -3.01 28.91 9.53
C LYS A 110 -3.15 27.40 9.32
N PRO A 111 -3.19 26.61 10.40
CA PRO A 111 -3.32 25.15 10.32
C PRO A 111 -4.59 24.67 9.59
N GLY A 112 -5.68 25.44 9.64
CA GLY A 112 -6.92 25.13 8.93
C GLY A 112 -6.76 25.15 7.40
N TRP A 113 -6.04 26.15 6.86
CA TRP A 113 -5.80 26.27 5.42
C TRP A 113 -4.93 25.15 4.89
N LEU A 114 -3.94 24.73 5.68
CA LEU A 114 -3.11 23.56 5.38
C LEU A 114 -3.97 22.29 5.25
N LYS A 115 -4.84 22.05 6.23
CA LYS A 115 -5.72 20.87 6.21
C LYS A 115 -6.69 20.89 5.03
N LEU A 116 -7.30 22.05 4.75
CA LEU A 116 -8.22 22.20 3.62
C LEU A 116 -7.51 21.91 2.30
N MET A 117 -6.27 22.39 2.14
CA MET A 117 -5.45 22.08 0.96
C MET A 117 -5.04 20.63 0.83
N ASP A 118 -4.63 20.01 1.92
CA ASP A 118 -4.32 18.58 1.90
C ASP A 118 -5.57 17.76 1.50
N ILE A 119 -6.77 18.14 1.98
CA ILE A 119 -8.04 17.48 1.64
C ILE A 119 -8.42 17.70 0.16
N LYS A 120 -8.26 18.93 -0.36
CA LYS A 120 -8.54 19.22 -1.78
C LYS A 120 -7.62 18.40 -2.70
N LEU A 121 -6.34 18.36 -2.38
CA LEU A 121 -5.35 17.58 -3.14
C LEU A 121 -5.54 16.07 -2.96
N LEU A 122 -6.01 15.62 -1.79
CA LEU A 122 -6.40 14.23 -1.56
C LEU A 122 -7.53 13.81 -2.50
N LEU A 123 -8.57 14.63 -2.61
CA LEU A 123 -9.72 14.32 -3.47
C LEU A 123 -9.30 14.21 -4.94
N LEU A 124 -8.40 15.11 -5.40
CA LEU A 124 -7.84 15.05 -6.75
C LEU A 124 -6.95 13.81 -6.97
N SER A 125 -6.22 13.38 -5.94
CA SER A 125 -5.27 12.27 -6.02
C SER A 125 -5.94 10.90 -5.86
N ASN A 126 -7.17 10.85 -5.35
CA ASN A 126 -7.85 9.60 -5.04
C ASN A 126 -8.54 9.01 -6.29
N GLY A 127 -7.75 8.42 -7.18
CA GLY A 127 -8.25 7.83 -8.43
C GLY A 127 -9.33 6.75 -8.22
N TRP A 128 -9.27 5.99 -7.13
CA TRP A 128 -10.26 4.96 -6.81
C TRP A 128 -11.61 5.55 -6.41
N LEU A 129 -11.59 6.64 -5.64
CA LEU A 129 -12.81 7.39 -5.30
C LEU A 129 -13.41 8.04 -6.55
N VAL A 130 -12.58 8.59 -7.45
CA VAL A 130 -13.05 9.14 -8.72
C VAL A 130 -13.68 8.03 -9.59
N ALA A 131 -13.03 6.88 -9.72
CA ALA A 131 -13.59 5.73 -10.45
C ALA A 131 -14.91 5.24 -9.83
N SER A 132 -14.97 5.16 -8.50
CA SER A 132 -16.19 4.76 -7.78
C SER A 132 -17.31 5.79 -7.96
N ALA A 133 -16.99 7.08 -8.00
CA ALA A 133 -17.94 8.15 -8.28
C ALA A 133 -18.49 8.07 -9.72
N VAL A 134 -17.63 7.79 -10.72
CA VAL A 134 -18.07 7.59 -12.11
C VAL A 134 -19.07 6.44 -12.20
N ILE A 135 -18.78 5.31 -11.53
CA ILE A 135 -19.72 4.17 -11.48
C ILE A 135 -21.02 4.57 -10.76
N ALA A 136 -20.94 5.28 -9.63
CA ALA A 136 -22.11 5.77 -8.91
C ALA A 136 -23.02 6.67 -9.78
N PHE A 137 -22.44 7.50 -10.65
CA PHE A 137 -23.21 8.33 -11.57
C PHE A 137 -23.88 7.54 -12.71
N ASP A 138 -23.34 6.38 -13.06
CA ASP A 138 -23.88 5.51 -14.11
C ASP A 138 -25.01 4.60 -13.60
N LEU A 139 -25.14 4.43 -12.28
CA LEU A 139 -26.19 3.59 -11.69
C LEU A 139 -27.58 4.18 -11.85
N THR A 140 -28.53 3.34 -12.26
CA THR A 140 -29.97 3.67 -12.28
C THR A 140 -30.54 3.83 -10.87
N LEU A 141 -31.64 4.56 -10.72
CA LEU A 141 -32.31 4.77 -9.41
C LEU A 141 -32.69 3.44 -8.74
N THR A 142 -33.07 2.43 -9.53
CA THR A 142 -33.40 1.08 -9.04
C THR A 142 -32.18 0.32 -8.51
N GLN A 143 -31.00 0.52 -9.09
CA GLN A 143 -29.75 -0.08 -8.60
C GLN A 143 -29.26 0.65 -7.34
N TRP A 144 -29.44 1.97 -7.28
CA TRP A 144 -29.13 2.77 -6.10
C TRP A 144 -29.87 2.30 -4.84
N LEU A 145 -31.17 2.01 -4.96
CA LEU A 145 -31.97 1.49 -3.85
C LEU A 145 -31.53 0.10 -3.38
N LYS A 146 -30.92 -0.70 -4.28
CA LYS A 146 -30.41 -2.04 -3.97
C LYS A 146 -29.01 -2.01 -3.35
N ALA A 147 -28.22 -0.95 -3.56
CA ALA A 147 -26.83 -0.87 -3.12
C ALA A 147 -26.51 0.36 -2.23
N PRO A 148 -27.25 0.61 -1.13
CA PRO A 148 -26.96 1.74 -0.23
C PRO A 148 -25.57 1.64 0.42
N HIS A 149 -25.02 0.43 0.56
CA HIS A 149 -23.68 0.20 1.07
C HIS A 149 -22.57 0.80 0.19
N PHE A 150 -22.83 1.07 -1.09
CA PHE A 150 -21.86 1.69 -1.98
C PHE A 150 -21.54 3.15 -1.61
N ILE A 151 -22.52 3.89 -1.04
CA ILE A 151 -22.28 5.24 -0.49
C ILE A 151 -21.34 5.17 0.71
N LEU A 152 -21.58 4.19 1.59
CA LEU A 152 -20.73 3.96 2.76
C LEU A 152 -19.32 3.57 2.32
N PHE A 153 -19.20 2.74 1.27
CA PHE A 153 -17.91 2.40 0.67
C PHE A 153 -17.17 3.64 0.17
N MET A 154 -17.81 4.52 -0.63
CA MET A 154 -17.18 5.77 -1.08
C MET A 154 -16.81 6.71 0.08
N SER A 155 -17.67 6.76 1.11
CA SER A 155 -17.40 7.55 2.33
C SER A 155 -16.19 7.00 3.09
N LEU A 156 -16.08 5.68 3.20
CA LEU A 156 -14.91 4.99 3.75
C LEU A 156 -13.67 5.27 2.91
N GLN A 157 -13.73 5.17 1.57
CA GLN A 157 -12.61 5.50 0.68
C GLN A 157 -12.06 6.90 0.98
N PHE A 158 -12.93 7.89 1.14
CA PHE A 158 -12.51 9.25 1.49
C PHE A 158 -11.95 9.34 2.92
N GLY A 159 -12.66 8.79 3.91
CA GLY A 159 -12.25 8.82 5.32
C GLY A 159 -10.90 8.14 5.57
N LEU A 160 -10.68 6.96 4.98
CA LEU A 160 -9.40 6.26 5.04
C LEU A 160 -8.28 7.03 4.35
N GLY A 161 -8.59 7.79 3.28
CA GLY A 161 -7.64 8.71 2.66
C GLY A 161 -7.16 9.78 3.65
N ILE A 162 -8.07 10.36 4.43
CA ILE A 162 -7.73 11.33 5.49
C ILE A 162 -6.88 10.65 6.58
N LEU A 163 -7.26 9.44 7.02
CA LEU A 163 -6.49 8.67 7.99
C LEU A 163 -5.08 8.37 7.47
N CYS A 164 -4.92 8.00 6.20
CA CYS A 164 -3.62 7.77 5.58
C CYS A 164 -2.71 9.00 5.65
N LEU A 165 -3.26 10.21 5.45
CA LEU A 165 -2.50 11.47 5.52
C LEU A 165 -2.10 11.86 6.94
N TYR A 166 -2.96 11.65 7.92
CA TYR A 166 -2.80 12.22 9.27
C TYR A 166 -2.51 11.20 10.37
N ASN A 167 -3.07 9.98 10.30
CA ASN A 167 -2.92 8.95 11.33
C ASN A 167 -2.83 7.55 10.70
N SER A 168 -1.65 7.21 10.17
CA SER A 168 -1.39 5.88 9.56
C SER A 168 -1.46 4.74 10.57
N ARG A 169 -1.33 4.99 11.88
CA ARG A 169 -1.42 3.94 12.90
C ARG A 169 -2.86 3.51 13.14
N ALA A 170 -3.78 4.45 13.29
CA ALA A 170 -5.21 4.15 13.38
C ALA A 170 -5.71 3.43 12.12
N LEU A 171 -5.17 3.81 10.95
CA LEU A 171 -5.44 3.11 9.70
C LEU A 171 -4.99 1.63 9.77
N THR A 172 -3.75 1.36 10.19
CA THR A 172 -3.24 -0.02 10.37
C THR A 172 -4.09 -0.82 11.34
N ILE A 173 -4.44 -0.26 12.50
CA ILE A 173 -5.24 -0.97 13.50
C ILE A 173 -6.66 -1.22 12.98
N GLY A 174 -7.26 -0.24 12.29
CA GLY A 174 -8.57 -0.40 11.67
C GLY A 174 -8.58 -1.51 10.63
N PHE A 175 -7.53 -1.63 9.81
CA PHE A 175 -7.37 -2.76 8.88
C PHE A 175 -7.21 -4.10 9.59
N LEU A 176 -6.46 -4.17 10.69
CA LEU A 176 -6.33 -5.39 11.48
C LEU A 176 -7.65 -5.83 12.11
N LEU A 177 -8.40 -4.89 12.70
CA LEU A 177 -9.70 -5.18 13.30
C LEU A 177 -10.73 -5.60 12.24
N SER A 178 -10.77 -4.90 11.10
CA SER A 178 -11.68 -5.25 10.00
C SER A 178 -11.29 -6.55 9.29
N ALA A 179 -10.01 -6.93 9.27
CA ALA A 179 -9.58 -8.23 8.77
C ALA A 179 -10.23 -9.38 9.56
N ILE A 180 -10.37 -9.25 10.88
CA ILE A 180 -11.07 -10.24 11.70
C ILE A 180 -12.52 -10.38 11.21
N LEU A 181 -13.23 -9.26 11.04
CA LEU A 181 -14.62 -9.27 10.57
C LEU A 181 -14.79 -9.92 9.18
N VAL A 182 -13.84 -9.70 8.28
CA VAL A 182 -13.87 -10.23 6.91
C VAL A 182 -13.51 -11.72 6.83
N CYS A 183 -12.66 -12.19 7.76
CA CYS A 183 -12.23 -13.58 7.83
C CYS A 183 -13.22 -14.49 8.58
N VAL A 184 -14.09 -13.96 9.43
CA VAL A 184 -15.12 -14.78 10.10
C VAL A 184 -16.25 -15.09 9.10
N PRO A 185 -16.61 -16.37 8.90
CA PRO A 185 -17.68 -16.77 7.99
C PRO A 185 -19.05 -16.49 8.63
N VAL A 186 -19.49 -15.22 8.59
CA VAL A 186 -20.82 -14.81 9.03
C VAL A 186 -21.60 -14.29 7.84
N GLU A 187 -22.75 -14.87 7.53
CA GLU A 187 -23.61 -14.34 6.46
C GLU A 187 -24.46 -13.18 6.99
N ILE A 188 -23.97 -11.95 6.81
CA ILE A 188 -24.68 -10.72 7.20
C ILE A 188 -24.95 -9.87 5.96
N GLN A 189 -26.00 -9.05 5.98
CA GLN A 189 -26.30 -8.12 4.89
C GLN A 189 -25.11 -7.19 4.57
N PRO A 190 -24.87 -6.85 3.27
CA PRO A 190 -23.75 -6.01 2.85
C PRO A 190 -23.67 -4.65 3.56
N LEU A 191 -24.83 -4.05 3.87
CA LEU A 191 -24.90 -2.78 4.59
C LEU A 191 -24.29 -2.88 6.00
N ILE A 192 -24.57 -3.97 6.71
CA ILE A 192 -24.09 -4.17 8.09
C ILE A 192 -22.57 -4.37 8.08
N TYR A 193 -22.02 -5.06 7.07
CA TYR A 193 -20.57 -5.16 6.89
C TYR A 193 -19.89 -3.79 6.75
N HIS A 194 -20.44 -2.92 5.90
CA HIS A 194 -19.88 -1.58 5.68
C HIS A 194 -20.04 -0.68 6.92
N LEU A 195 -21.15 -0.76 7.63
CA LEU A 195 -21.31 -0.11 8.94
C LEU A 195 -20.32 -0.65 9.97
N GLY A 196 -20.07 -1.95 9.96
CA GLY A 196 -19.04 -2.60 10.76
C GLY A 196 -17.65 -2.03 10.46
N PHE A 197 -17.30 -1.83 9.18
CA PHE A 197 -16.05 -1.15 8.81
C PHE A 197 -16.00 0.27 9.36
N VAL A 198 -17.06 1.07 9.20
CA VAL A 198 -17.13 2.43 9.76
C VAL A 198 -16.91 2.40 11.28
N LEU A 199 -17.57 1.49 12.00
CA LEU A 199 -17.41 1.34 13.44
C LEU A 199 -15.97 0.96 13.82
N LEU A 200 -15.37 -0.03 13.14
CA LEU A 200 -14.02 -0.49 13.48
C LEU A 200 -12.95 0.56 13.17
N PHE A 201 -13.08 1.30 12.07
CA PHE A 201 -12.17 2.41 11.74
C PHE A 201 -12.36 3.64 12.63
N THR A 202 -13.57 3.88 13.14
CA THR A 202 -13.80 4.95 14.13
C THR A 202 -13.26 4.54 15.49
N LEU A 203 -13.47 3.29 15.93
CA LEU A 203 -12.88 2.75 17.16
C LEU A 203 -11.34 2.81 17.13
N SER A 204 -10.72 2.57 15.97
CA SER A 204 -9.26 2.61 15.84
C SER A 204 -8.65 4.01 16.06
N LEU A 205 -9.45 5.08 15.93
CA LEU A 205 -9.02 6.45 16.26
C LEU A 205 -8.86 6.68 17.76
N PHE A 206 -9.64 5.96 18.58
CA PHE A 206 -9.65 6.11 20.02
C PHE A 206 -8.61 5.25 20.72
N ILE A 207 -7.98 4.30 20.02
CA ILE A 207 -6.93 3.48 20.60
C ILE A 207 -5.72 4.38 20.87
N PRO A 208 -5.35 4.58 22.15
CA PRO A 208 -4.31 5.52 22.52
C PRO A 208 -2.97 5.07 21.94
N GLN A 209 -2.05 6.02 21.78
CA GLN A 209 -0.67 5.72 21.45
C GLN A 209 -0.02 4.99 22.63
N VAL A 210 -0.21 3.67 22.71
CA VAL A 210 0.53 2.87 23.66
C VAL A 210 2.01 3.06 23.31
N ALA A 211 2.74 3.71 24.20
CA ALA A 211 4.17 3.95 24.12
C ALA A 211 4.93 2.63 24.35
N LEU A 212 4.67 1.63 23.49
CA LEU A 212 5.44 0.38 23.45
C LEU A 212 6.94 0.71 23.29
N GLY A 213 7.25 1.77 22.53
CA GLY A 213 8.60 2.31 22.37
C GLY A 213 9.27 2.84 23.65
N ALA A 214 8.50 3.20 24.69
CA ALA A 214 9.06 3.67 25.96
C ALA A 214 9.34 2.53 26.95
N ARG A 215 8.75 1.34 26.74
CA ARG A 215 8.87 0.19 27.66
C ARG A 215 9.86 -0.86 27.19
N LEU A 216 10.05 -0.99 25.89
CA LEU A 216 10.99 -1.95 25.31
C LEU A 216 12.38 -1.29 25.25
N SER A 217 13.36 -1.88 25.92
CA SER A 217 14.75 -1.43 25.80
C SER A 217 15.39 -2.05 24.56
N VAL A 218 16.15 -1.25 23.81
CA VAL A 218 16.94 -1.75 22.68
C VAL A 218 18.21 -2.39 23.24
N SER A 219 18.09 -3.63 23.73
CA SER A 219 19.20 -4.39 24.32
C SER A 219 19.94 -5.28 23.30
N SER A 220 19.32 -5.55 22.15
CA SER A 220 19.87 -6.43 21.11
C SER A 220 19.50 -5.95 19.70
N LEU A 221 20.20 -6.47 18.69
CA LEU A 221 19.89 -6.20 17.28
C LEU A 221 18.48 -6.69 16.89
N LEU A 222 18.01 -7.80 17.48
CA LEU A 222 16.65 -8.27 17.27
C LEU A 222 15.62 -7.29 17.85
N SER A 223 15.84 -6.85 19.10
CA SER A 223 14.98 -5.85 19.74
C SER A 223 14.96 -4.54 18.94
N PHE A 224 16.11 -4.13 18.38
CA PHE A 224 16.20 -2.97 17.49
C PHE A 224 15.27 -3.10 16.27
N TRP A 225 15.31 -4.24 15.54
CA TRP A 225 14.47 -4.44 14.37
C TRP A 225 12.98 -4.57 14.72
N VAL A 226 12.65 -5.28 15.81
CA VAL A 226 11.26 -5.37 16.31
C VAL A 226 10.73 -3.98 16.63
N MET A 227 11.52 -3.16 17.32
CA MET A 227 11.16 -1.79 17.67
C MET A 227 11.01 -0.89 16.46
N PHE A 228 11.84 -1.09 15.44
CA PHE A 228 11.66 -0.42 14.16
C PHE A 228 10.31 -0.78 13.54
N PHE A 229 9.96 -2.07 13.43
CA PHE A 229 8.69 -2.48 12.80
C PHE A 229 7.46 -2.08 13.62
N VAL A 230 7.54 -2.09 14.95
CA VAL A 230 6.45 -1.60 15.82
C VAL A 230 6.22 -0.09 15.65
N ASN A 231 7.28 0.69 15.43
CA ASN A 231 7.15 2.14 15.23
C ASN A 231 6.84 2.51 13.78
N HIS A 232 7.21 1.66 12.82
CA HIS A 232 7.04 1.87 11.39
C HIS A 232 6.16 0.78 10.75
N THR A 233 5.06 0.40 11.42
CA THR A 233 4.19 -0.73 11.01
C THR A 233 3.74 -0.65 9.55
N TRP A 234 3.51 0.55 9.04
CA TRP A 234 3.10 0.78 7.66
C TRP A 234 4.06 0.15 6.64
N VAL A 235 5.37 0.12 6.94
CA VAL A 235 6.41 -0.52 6.11
C VAL A 235 6.08 -1.99 5.80
N LEU A 236 5.51 -2.71 6.77
CA LEU A 236 5.07 -4.08 6.57
C LEU A 236 3.67 -4.16 5.96
N VAL A 237 2.73 -3.31 6.43
CA VAL A 237 1.32 -3.35 6.00
C VAL A 237 1.19 -3.23 4.49
N TRP A 238 1.87 -2.28 3.84
CA TRP A 238 1.73 -2.12 2.39
C TRP A 238 2.30 -3.31 1.61
N ARG A 239 3.37 -3.93 2.10
CA ARG A 239 3.95 -5.13 1.48
C ARG A 239 3.04 -6.34 1.66
N CYS A 240 2.49 -6.53 2.85
CA CYS A 240 1.49 -7.56 3.11
C CYS A 240 0.25 -7.39 2.24
N ALA A 241 -0.21 -6.15 2.03
CA ALA A 241 -1.34 -5.85 1.15
C ALA A 241 -1.06 -6.27 -0.30
N LEU A 242 0.12 -5.93 -0.84
CA LEU A 242 0.50 -6.32 -2.19
C LEU A 242 0.69 -7.84 -2.33
N LEU A 243 1.28 -8.50 -1.32
CA LEU A 243 1.39 -9.96 -1.30
C LEU A 243 0.02 -10.64 -1.25
N LEU A 244 -0.92 -10.10 -0.47
CA LEU A 244 -2.29 -10.61 -0.45
C LEU A 244 -2.96 -10.46 -1.82
N CYS A 245 -2.74 -9.34 -2.52
CA CYS A 245 -3.19 -9.19 -3.91
C CYS A 245 -2.59 -10.25 -4.82
N VAL A 246 -1.29 -10.56 -4.69
CA VAL A 246 -0.62 -11.62 -5.46
C VAL A 246 -1.25 -12.98 -5.17
N PHE A 247 -1.49 -13.31 -3.89
CA PHE A 247 -2.05 -14.61 -3.51
C PHE A 247 -3.47 -14.77 -4.04
N MET A 248 -4.33 -13.75 -3.88
CA MET A 248 -5.70 -13.78 -4.39
C MET A 248 -5.72 -13.88 -5.91
N SER A 249 -4.91 -13.05 -6.60
CA SER A 249 -4.84 -13.07 -8.06
C SER A 249 -4.32 -14.41 -8.59
N SER A 250 -3.27 -14.96 -7.98
CA SER A 250 -2.73 -16.27 -8.36
C SER A 250 -3.75 -17.38 -8.15
N SER A 251 -4.49 -17.36 -7.05
CA SER A 251 -5.53 -18.36 -6.76
C SER A 251 -6.64 -18.34 -7.81
N THR A 252 -7.16 -17.15 -8.14
CA THR A 252 -8.19 -17.00 -9.17
C THR A 252 -7.67 -17.39 -10.56
N LEU A 253 -6.46 -16.96 -10.93
CA LEU A 253 -5.88 -17.29 -12.24
C LEU A 253 -5.64 -18.80 -12.40
N LEU A 254 -5.13 -19.47 -11.37
CA LEU A 254 -4.92 -20.92 -11.37
C LEU A 254 -6.25 -21.70 -11.43
N HIS A 255 -7.31 -21.15 -10.84
CA HIS A 255 -8.64 -21.76 -10.89
C HIS A 255 -9.28 -21.63 -12.28
N GLU A 256 -9.22 -20.44 -12.88
CA GLU A 256 -9.85 -20.15 -14.17
C GLU A 256 -9.04 -20.70 -15.36
N ARG A 257 -7.71 -20.73 -15.25
CA ARG A 257 -6.77 -21.15 -16.31
C ARG A 257 -5.65 -22.04 -15.75
N PRO A 258 -5.98 -23.29 -15.36
CA PRO A 258 -4.99 -24.23 -14.85
C PRO A 258 -3.95 -24.63 -15.92
N ASP A 259 -4.26 -24.47 -17.19
CA ASP A 259 -3.37 -24.69 -18.34
C ASP A 259 -2.12 -23.79 -18.32
N LEU A 260 -2.20 -22.61 -17.69
CA LEU A 260 -1.10 -21.66 -17.58
C LEU A 260 -0.45 -21.64 -16.18
N ALA A 261 -0.62 -22.72 -15.41
CA ALA A 261 -0.23 -22.76 -14.00
C ALA A 261 1.25 -22.46 -13.74
N GLU A 262 2.16 -22.96 -14.60
CA GLU A 262 3.59 -22.71 -14.46
C GLU A 262 3.92 -21.23 -14.61
N ILE A 263 3.34 -20.58 -15.64
CA ILE A 263 3.52 -19.14 -15.91
C ILE A 263 3.00 -18.30 -14.73
N PHE A 264 1.79 -18.59 -14.24
CA PHE A 264 1.23 -17.85 -13.10
C PHE A 264 2.04 -18.06 -11.82
N THR A 265 2.58 -19.27 -11.62
CA THR A 265 3.44 -19.56 -10.47
C THR A 265 4.76 -18.78 -10.54
N ILE A 266 5.41 -18.76 -11.71
CA ILE A 266 6.63 -17.96 -11.93
C ILE A 266 6.37 -16.49 -11.67
N LEU A 267 5.27 -15.95 -12.20
CA LEU A 267 4.88 -14.55 -11.98
C LEU A 267 4.58 -14.26 -10.50
N ALA A 268 3.84 -15.14 -9.80
CA ALA A 268 3.55 -14.98 -8.39
C ALA A 268 4.83 -14.96 -7.54
N LEU A 269 5.75 -15.90 -7.79
CA LEU A 269 7.06 -15.93 -7.13
C LEU A 269 7.90 -14.68 -7.45
N ALA A 270 7.86 -14.19 -8.69
CA ALA A 270 8.50 -12.95 -9.06
C ALA A 270 8.02 -11.80 -8.18
N PHE A 271 6.71 -11.62 -8.05
CA PHE A 271 6.15 -10.56 -7.21
C PHE A 271 6.43 -10.76 -5.72
N ILE A 272 6.43 -12.00 -5.23
CA ILE A 272 6.81 -12.30 -3.84
C ILE A 272 8.25 -11.85 -3.58
N VAL A 273 9.20 -12.24 -4.45
CA VAL A 273 10.61 -11.82 -4.37
C VAL A 273 10.73 -10.30 -4.43
N LEU A 274 10.02 -9.63 -5.33
CA LEU A 274 10.01 -8.17 -5.45
C LEU A 274 9.54 -7.51 -4.14
N PHE A 275 8.33 -7.80 -3.68
CA PHE A 275 7.78 -7.08 -2.53
C PHE A 275 8.55 -7.37 -1.24
N THR A 276 9.00 -8.60 -1.03
CA THR A 276 9.74 -8.98 0.17
C THR A 276 11.16 -8.39 0.20
N SER A 277 11.90 -8.49 -0.90
CA SER A 277 13.26 -7.93 -0.99
C SER A 277 13.29 -6.41 -0.93
N SER A 278 12.21 -5.73 -1.34
CA SER A 278 12.12 -4.27 -1.25
C SER A 278 12.25 -3.74 0.18
N LEU A 279 12.03 -4.58 1.21
CA LEU A 279 12.25 -4.23 2.62
C LEU A 279 13.68 -3.77 2.90
N GLN A 280 14.63 -4.27 2.10
CA GLN A 280 16.04 -3.91 2.17
C GLN A 280 16.29 -2.41 1.96
N PHE A 281 15.43 -1.69 1.22
CA PHE A 281 15.57 -0.25 1.06
C PHE A 281 15.34 0.51 2.38
N ASP A 282 14.36 0.09 3.17
CA ASP A 282 14.05 0.71 4.46
C ASP A 282 15.10 0.33 5.51
N CYS A 283 15.47 -0.96 5.57
CA CYS A 283 16.54 -1.45 6.44
C CYS A 283 17.91 -0.81 6.09
N GLY A 284 18.19 -0.62 4.81
CA GLY A 284 19.43 0.01 4.33
C GLY A 284 19.56 1.48 4.73
N LYS A 285 18.47 2.26 4.61
CA LYS A 285 18.43 3.65 5.10
C LYS A 285 18.67 3.73 6.60
N LEU A 286 18.08 2.80 7.36
CA LEU A 286 18.27 2.74 8.81
C LEU A 286 19.71 2.36 9.18
N HIS A 287 20.30 1.42 8.44
CA HIS A 287 21.70 1.06 8.58
C HIS A 287 22.61 2.27 8.38
N GLU A 288 22.41 3.04 7.30
CA GLU A 288 23.20 4.25 7.02
C GLU A 288 23.05 5.33 8.10
N LYS A 289 21.85 5.46 8.68
CA LYS A 289 21.58 6.42 9.76
C LYS A 289 22.28 6.06 11.07
N TYR A 290 22.33 4.78 11.44
CA TYR A 290 22.84 4.33 12.75
C TYR A 290 24.22 3.64 12.70
N GLN A 291 24.85 3.55 11.52
CA GLN A 291 26.13 2.86 11.35
C GLN A 291 27.22 3.37 12.30
N LEU A 292 27.29 4.68 12.55
CA LEU A 292 28.32 5.27 13.42
C LEU A 292 28.13 4.85 14.88
N PHE A 293 26.88 4.78 15.35
CA PHE A 293 26.56 4.31 16.70
C PHE A 293 27.00 2.86 16.91
N PHE A 294 26.63 1.97 15.97
CA PHE A 294 27.05 0.56 16.06
C PHE A 294 28.54 0.36 15.80
N LYS A 295 29.20 1.28 15.08
CA LYS A 295 30.66 1.29 14.93
C LYS A 295 31.35 1.66 16.24
N ALA A 296 30.87 2.67 16.96
CA ALA A 296 31.39 3.06 18.28
C ALA A 296 31.26 1.94 19.31
N ASN A 297 30.22 1.11 19.20
CA ASN A 297 29.97 -0.04 20.07
C ASN A 297 30.62 -1.35 19.59
N ASN A 298 31.55 -1.33 18.62
CA ASN A 298 32.20 -2.51 18.04
C ASN A 298 31.23 -3.56 17.44
N GLN A 299 30.03 -3.15 17.02
CA GLN A 299 29.00 -4.01 16.45
C GLN A 299 28.75 -3.78 14.95
N ALA A 300 29.62 -3.02 14.26
CA ALA A 300 29.43 -2.63 12.86
C ALA A 300 29.15 -3.82 11.92
N ARG A 301 29.95 -4.90 11.99
CA ARG A 301 29.77 -6.09 11.14
C ARG A 301 28.44 -6.80 11.42
N ARG A 302 28.08 -6.95 12.70
CA ARG A 302 26.82 -7.60 13.10
C ARG A 302 25.61 -6.78 12.66
N PHE A 303 25.69 -5.45 12.78
CA PHE A 303 24.66 -4.54 12.32
C PHE A 303 24.53 -4.52 10.79
N PHE A 304 25.64 -4.68 10.06
CA PHE A 304 25.60 -4.81 8.61
C PHE A 304 24.90 -6.10 8.17
N ILE A 305 25.16 -7.24 8.82
CA ILE A 305 24.50 -8.51 8.45
C ILE A 305 23.03 -8.48 8.85
N SER A 306 22.72 -7.90 10.02
CA SER A 306 21.35 -7.92 10.56
C SER A 306 20.33 -7.16 9.70
N GLN A 307 20.75 -6.24 8.83
CA GLN A 307 19.84 -5.52 7.93
C GLN A 307 19.11 -6.42 6.92
N PHE A 308 19.70 -7.59 6.57
CA PHE A 308 19.12 -8.53 5.62
C PHE A 308 18.13 -9.51 6.28
N VAL A 309 18.25 -9.71 7.60
CA VAL A 309 17.47 -10.70 8.35
C VAL A 309 15.96 -10.45 8.24
N PRO A 310 15.44 -9.20 8.39
CA PRO A 310 14.01 -8.96 8.23
C PRO A 310 13.48 -9.33 6.84
N GLY A 311 14.23 -9.02 5.77
CA GLY A 311 13.84 -9.34 4.39
C GLY A 311 13.76 -10.85 4.17
N MET A 312 14.76 -11.59 4.68
CA MET A 312 14.78 -13.05 4.58
C MET A 312 13.63 -13.71 5.34
N ILE A 313 13.39 -13.32 6.59
CA ILE A 313 12.27 -13.85 7.39
C ILE A 313 10.93 -13.56 6.69
N PHE A 314 10.75 -12.33 6.21
CA PHE A 314 9.52 -11.93 5.54
C PHE A 314 9.31 -12.70 4.22
N PHE A 315 10.38 -12.92 3.45
CA PHE A 315 10.35 -13.79 2.27
C PHE A 315 9.98 -15.23 2.62
N SER A 316 10.61 -15.83 3.63
CA SER A 316 10.31 -17.22 4.03
C SER A 316 8.85 -17.39 4.46
N ILE A 317 8.28 -16.44 5.21
CA ILE A 317 6.87 -16.47 5.60
C ILE A 317 5.96 -16.36 4.36
N ALA A 318 6.25 -15.43 3.45
CA ALA A 318 5.46 -15.24 2.23
C ALA A 318 5.54 -16.47 1.31
N LEU A 319 6.73 -17.05 1.14
CA LEU A 319 6.94 -18.25 0.35
C LEU A 319 6.18 -19.44 0.95
N ALA A 320 6.25 -19.64 2.27
CA ALA A 320 5.51 -20.70 2.95
C ALA A 320 4.00 -20.52 2.79
N GLY A 321 3.49 -19.30 2.92
CA GLY A 321 2.07 -18.98 2.69
C GLY A 321 1.63 -19.28 1.26
N PHE A 322 2.45 -18.90 0.27
CA PHE A 322 2.17 -19.17 -1.14
C PHE A 322 2.17 -20.68 -1.45
N MET A 323 3.15 -21.43 -0.93
CA MET A 323 3.19 -22.88 -1.09
C MET A 323 1.95 -23.57 -0.52
N ALA A 324 1.53 -23.16 0.68
CA ALA A 324 0.34 -23.72 1.32
C ALA A 324 -0.93 -23.45 0.50
N LEU A 325 -1.02 -22.30 -0.15
CA LEU A 325 -2.20 -21.88 -0.90
C LEU A 325 -2.25 -22.49 -2.32
N SER A 326 -1.11 -22.54 -3.01
CA SER A 326 -1.03 -23.02 -4.39
C SER A 326 -0.76 -24.53 -4.51
N LYS A 327 -0.53 -25.25 -3.40
CA LYS A 327 -0.15 -26.67 -3.36
C LYS A 327 1.02 -27.00 -4.31
N GLN A 328 2.02 -26.13 -4.35
CA GLN A 328 3.10 -26.23 -5.33
C GLN A 328 4.13 -27.30 -4.92
N GLU A 329 4.39 -28.26 -5.80
CA GLU A 329 5.33 -29.36 -5.56
C GLU A 329 6.69 -29.20 -6.28
N ASN A 330 6.86 -28.15 -7.09
CA ASN A 330 8.09 -27.93 -7.84
C ASN A 330 9.24 -27.39 -6.97
N TYR A 331 10.02 -28.32 -6.42
CA TYR A 331 11.20 -28.03 -5.58
C TYR A 331 12.31 -27.24 -6.31
N VAL A 332 12.45 -27.42 -7.63
CA VAL A 332 13.46 -26.70 -8.42
C VAL A 332 13.14 -25.21 -8.45
N LEU A 333 11.88 -24.87 -8.73
CA LEU A 333 11.42 -23.49 -8.75
C LEU A 333 11.57 -22.81 -7.36
N LEU A 334 11.39 -23.58 -6.28
CA LEU A 334 11.59 -23.10 -4.91
C LEU A 334 13.05 -22.75 -4.64
N ILE A 335 14.00 -23.63 -4.99
CA ILE A 335 15.43 -23.35 -4.84
C ILE A 335 15.83 -22.13 -5.67
N MET A 336 15.33 -22.04 -6.90
CA MET A 336 15.56 -20.88 -7.76
C MET A 336 15.02 -19.58 -7.14
N SER A 337 13.85 -19.62 -6.49
CA SER A 337 13.28 -18.45 -5.80
C SER A 337 14.14 -17.97 -4.62
N LEU A 338 14.80 -18.89 -3.90
CA LEU A 338 15.73 -18.54 -2.81
C LEU A 338 16.99 -17.84 -3.34
N ILE A 339 17.58 -18.38 -4.41
CA ILE A 339 18.74 -17.79 -5.08
C ILE A 339 18.38 -16.40 -5.63
N TRP A 340 17.20 -16.29 -6.27
CA TRP A 340 16.68 -15.03 -6.78
C TRP A 340 16.50 -14.00 -5.66
N CYS A 341 15.89 -14.38 -4.53
CA CYS A 341 15.74 -13.48 -3.39
C CYS A 341 17.09 -12.95 -2.88
N GLY A 342 18.10 -13.81 -2.75
CA GLY A 342 19.45 -13.41 -2.36
C GLY A 342 20.08 -12.41 -3.33
N LEU A 343 19.95 -12.67 -4.63
CA LEU A 343 20.44 -11.78 -5.69
C LEU A 343 19.70 -10.42 -5.70
N GLN A 344 18.39 -10.44 -5.45
CA GLN A 344 17.55 -9.24 -5.38
C GLN A 344 17.87 -8.38 -4.14
N LEU A 345 18.12 -9.00 -2.99
CA LEU A 345 18.58 -8.32 -1.76
C LEU A 345 19.97 -7.69 -1.95
N PHE A 346 20.88 -8.39 -2.63
CA PHE A 346 22.19 -7.85 -2.98
C PHE A 346 22.08 -6.63 -3.90
N ALA A 347 21.26 -6.73 -4.97
CA ALA A 347 21.00 -5.63 -5.88
C ALA A 347 20.39 -4.42 -5.16
N ALA A 348 19.40 -4.64 -4.28
CA ALA A 348 18.76 -3.60 -3.49
C ALA A 348 19.77 -2.81 -2.64
N LYS A 349 20.78 -3.47 -2.05
CA LYS A 349 21.80 -2.79 -1.24
C LYS A 349 22.91 -2.12 -2.05
N LYS A 350 23.44 -2.79 -3.08
CA LYS A 350 24.63 -2.30 -3.81
C LYS A 350 24.30 -1.36 -4.97
N LYS A 351 23.21 -1.63 -5.68
CA LYS A 351 22.81 -0.89 -6.88
C LYS A 351 21.28 -0.72 -6.88
N PRO A 352 20.70 0.12 -6.00
CA PRO A 352 19.26 0.28 -5.88
C PRO A 352 18.59 0.71 -7.21
N ALA A 353 19.30 1.47 -8.05
CA ALA A 353 18.83 1.85 -9.38
C ALA A 353 18.62 0.66 -10.34
N HIS A 354 19.36 -0.44 -10.16
CA HIS A 354 19.28 -1.63 -11.01
C HIS A 354 18.33 -2.70 -10.44
N TYR A 355 17.72 -2.45 -9.27
CA TYR A 355 16.86 -3.40 -8.60
C TYR A 355 15.70 -3.89 -9.49
N ALA A 356 15.00 -2.97 -10.15
CA ALA A 356 13.91 -3.29 -11.07
C ALA A 356 14.41 -4.10 -12.28
N LEU A 357 15.54 -3.69 -12.87
CA LEU A 357 16.15 -4.36 -14.01
C LEU A 357 16.49 -5.82 -13.71
N VAL A 358 17.13 -6.06 -12.56
CA VAL A 358 17.48 -7.40 -12.11
C VAL A 358 16.25 -8.28 -11.95
N TRP A 359 15.18 -7.74 -11.35
CA TRP A 359 13.92 -8.47 -11.21
C TRP A 359 13.34 -8.86 -12.57
N ILE A 360 13.33 -7.94 -13.55
CA ILE A 360 12.81 -8.18 -14.89
C ILE A 360 13.63 -9.22 -15.63
N CYS A 361 14.97 -9.08 -15.63
CA CYS A 361 15.83 -10.02 -16.33
C CYS A 361 15.65 -11.44 -15.81
N VAL A 362 15.60 -11.63 -14.49
CA VAL A 362 15.39 -12.96 -13.91
C VAL A 362 13.97 -13.48 -14.19
N THR A 363 12.95 -12.63 -14.10
CA THR A 363 11.56 -13.01 -14.42
C THR A 363 11.44 -13.46 -15.88
N ALA A 364 11.96 -12.67 -16.82
CA ALA A 364 11.90 -12.96 -18.25
C ALA A 364 12.69 -14.24 -18.60
N LEU A 365 13.83 -14.45 -17.94
CA LEU A 365 14.64 -15.65 -18.13
C LEU A 365 13.89 -16.88 -17.61
N LEU A 366 13.25 -16.81 -16.45
CA LEU A 366 12.42 -17.90 -15.92
C LEU A 366 11.14 -18.17 -16.72
N LEU A 367 10.59 -17.16 -17.40
CA LEU A 367 9.43 -17.34 -18.29
C LEU A 367 9.81 -17.87 -19.68
N ALA A 368 11.08 -17.79 -20.06
CA ALA A 368 11.58 -18.27 -21.35
C ALA A 368 12.03 -19.73 -21.32
N PHE A 369 12.22 -20.29 -20.12
CA PHE A 369 12.43 -21.71 -19.86
C PHE A 369 11.11 -22.37 -19.52
#